data_AF-A0ABD3Q019-F1
#
_entry.id   AF-A0ABD3Q019-F1
#
_cell.length_a   1.000
_cell.length_b   1.000
_cell.length_c   1.000
_cell.angle_alpha   90.00
_cell.angle_beta   90.00
_cell.angle_gamma   90.00
#
_symmetry.space_group_name_H-M   'P 1'
#
loop_
_entity.id
_entity.type
_entity.pdbx_description
1 polymer ?
#
loop_
_entity_poly.entity_id
_entity_poly.type
_entity_poly.pdbx_seq_one_letter_code
_entity_poly.pdbx_strand_id
1 'polypeptide(L)'
;MAAILCESFGKLLQGSCEACGAVITFPCKVCGCATEQLTQLCRSPFCLFLTVAVGLNMPPIVFSFMTLGSGQDSDECISASHWLHIDAMLCLINILAALYMSVKITHEPKPDDANRDNSAPFVLASVNDSATKSGHTKKTLVDKMMEKTLETDTRARSMGRVKDILCYDPLIAIYILVAIFYMVWQSMGVAQGISADGCGGGLDHFLSLSLMLGASYIMMGGMTFACSLCCLVR
;
A
#
# COMPACT_ATOMS: atom_id res chain seq x y z
N MET A 1 -19.74 11.01 12.29
CA MET A 1 -19.85 9.53 12.15
C MET A 1 -18.64 8.92 11.44
N ALA A 2 -18.16 9.46 10.31
CA ALA A 2 -16.95 8.97 9.63
C ALA A 2 -15.71 8.87 10.54
N ALA A 3 -15.51 9.83 11.45
CA ALA A 3 -14.41 9.80 12.42
C ALA A 3 -14.49 8.62 13.43
N ILE A 4 -15.70 8.25 13.88
CA ILE A 4 -15.88 7.14 14.84
C ILE A 4 -15.64 5.79 14.13
N LEU A 5 -16.11 5.68 12.88
CA LEU A 5 -15.82 4.53 12.03
C LEU A 5 -14.33 4.43 11.75
N CYS A 6 -13.65 5.50 11.36
CA CYS A 6 -12.19 5.50 11.14
C CYS A 6 -11.40 5.13 12.41
N GLU A 7 -11.86 5.52 13.60
CA GLU A 7 -11.18 5.14 14.85
C GLU A 7 -11.38 3.66 15.17
N SER A 8 -12.59 3.14 14.97
CA SER A 8 -12.91 1.73 15.20
C SER A 8 -12.20 0.84 14.18
N PHE A 9 -12.21 1.23 12.89
CA PHE A 9 -11.44 0.59 11.84
C PHE A 9 -9.95 0.74 12.11
N GLY A 10 -9.45 1.90 12.53
CA GLY A 10 -8.03 2.11 12.85
C GLY A 10 -7.50 1.09 13.87
N LYS A 11 -8.26 0.83 14.95
CA LYS A 11 -7.90 -0.20 15.95
C LYS A 11 -7.94 -1.63 15.39
N LEU A 12 -8.96 -1.96 14.59
CA LEU A 12 -9.05 -3.28 13.93
C LEU A 12 -7.95 -3.49 12.89
N LEU A 13 -7.62 -2.44 12.14
CA LEU A 13 -6.60 -2.42 11.11
C LEU A 13 -5.20 -2.44 11.73
N GLN A 14 -4.98 -1.81 12.88
CA GLN A 14 -3.72 -1.89 13.62
C GLN A 14 -3.46 -3.33 14.10
N GLY A 15 -4.44 -3.99 14.70
CA GLY A 15 -4.32 -5.41 15.07
C GLY A 15 -4.12 -6.32 13.85
N SER A 16 -4.83 -6.06 12.76
CA SER A 16 -4.65 -6.78 11.49
C SER A 16 -3.29 -6.52 10.85
N CYS A 17 -2.74 -5.32 10.95
CA CYS A 17 -1.40 -4.94 10.48
C CYS A 17 -0.32 -5.66 11.29
N GLU A 18 -0.46 -5.73 12.61
CA GLU A 18 0.49 -6.46 13.45
C GLU A 18 0.46 -7.96 13.14
N ALA A 19 -0.73 -8.55 12.96
CA ALA A 19 -0.89 -9.95 12.58
C ALA A 19 -0.40 -10.24 11.14
N CYS A 20 -0.82 -9.44 10.15
CA CYS A 20 -0.37 -9.58 8.76
C CYS A 20 1.13 -9.31 8.65
N GLY A 21 1.64 -8.28 9.33
CA GLY A 21 3.07 -7.99 9.41
C GLY A 21 3.84 -9.18 9.96
N ALA A 22 3.36 -9.83 11.01
CA ALA A 22 3.97 -11.04 11.54
C ALA A 22 3.96 -12.20 10.52
N VAL A 23 2.85 -12.41 9.80
CA VAL A 23 2.73 -13.47 8.78
C VAL A 23 3.60 -13.20 7.55
N ILE A 24 3.60 -11.97 7.02
CA ILE A 24 4.37 -11.56 5.84
C ILE A 24 5.86 -11.52 6.14
N THR A 25 6.25 -11.10 7.35
CA THR A 25 7.66 -11.10 7.75
C THR A 25 8.15 -12.48 8.18
N PHE A 26 7.27 -13.46 8.41
CA PHE A 26 7.67 -14.80 8.86
C PHE A 26 8.63 -15.50 7.88
N PRO A 27 8.34 -15.60 6.56
CA PRO A 27 9.29 -16.15 5.59
C PRO A 27 10.61 -15.37 5.57
N CYS A 28 10.55 -14.04 5.60
CA CYS A 28 11.74 -13.19 5.58
C CYS A 28 12.58 -13.31 6.86
N LYS A 29 11.95 -13.55 8.01
CA LYS A 29 12.59 -13.76 9.31
C LYS A 29 13.24 -15.14 9.40
N VAL A 30 12.61 -16.16 8.80
CA VAL A 30 13.17 -17.51 8.65
C VAL A 30 14.35 -17.51 7.68
N CYS A 31 14.27 -16.75 6.58
CA CYS A 31 15.37 -16.64 5.60
C CYS A 31 16.47 -15.65 6.02
N GLY A 32 16.32 -14.90 7.12
CA GLY A 32 17.26 -13.86 7.55
C GLY A 32 17.32 -12.64 6.61
N CYS A 33 16.45 -12.56 5.61
CA CYS A 33 16.40 -11.48 4.61
C CYS A 33 15.52 -10.29 5.04
N ALA A 34 14.85 -10.37 6.19
CA ALA A 34 14.02 -9.28 6.70
C ALA A 34 14.89 -8.05 7.03
N THR A 35 14.96 -7.12 6.09
CA THR A 35 15.57 -5.81 6.30
C THR A 35 14.71 -5.00 7.26
N GLU A 36 15.34 -4.17 8.10
CA GLU A 36 14.64 -3.24 9.00
C GLU A 36 13.61 -2.37 8.26
N GLN A 37 13.86 -2.09 6.97
CA GLN A 37 12.98 -1.37 6.07
C GLN A 37 11.62 -2.06 5.86
N LEU A 38 11.58 -3.39 5.72
CA LEU A 38 10.31 -4.10 5.54
C LEU A 38 9.46 -4.04 6.81
N THR A 39 10.11 -4.12 7.98
CA THR A 39 9.44 -3.99 9.27
C THR A 39 8.87 -2.59 9.47
N GLN A 40 9.60 -1.55 9.04
CA GLN A 40 9.10 -0.17 9.03
C GLN A 40 7.90 0.00 8.09
N LEU A 41 7.94 -0.59 6.88
CA LEU A 41 6.82 -0.59 5.94
C LEU A 41 5.59 -1.28 6.54
N CYS A 42 5.77 -2.38 7.28
CA CYS A 42 4.67 -3.07 7.97
C CYS A 42 4.03 -2.26 9.11
N ARG A 43 4.77 -1.29 9.67
CA ARG A 43 4.22 -0.35 10.66
C ARG A 43 3.58 0.88 10.03
N SER A 44 3.71 1.05 8.72
CA SER A 44 3.13 2.19 8.01
C SER A 44 1.61 2.04 7.88
N PRO A 45 0.85 3.16 7.82
CA PRO A 45 -0.59 3.12 7.56
C PRO A 45 -0.92 2.50 6.19
N PHE A 46 0.06 2.39 5.28
CA PHE A 46 -0.09 1.76 3.96
C PHE A 46 0.20 0.26 3.94
N CYS A 47 0.59 -0.34 5.07
CA CYS A 47 0.90 -1.78 5.11
C CYS A 47 -0.26 -2.63 4.58
N LEU A 48 -1.50 -2.29 4.90
CA LEU A 48 -2.66 -3.04 4.40
C LEU A 48 -2.84 -2.91 2.90
N PHE A 49 -2.73 -1.69 2.37
CA PHE A 49 -2.80 -1.47 0.93
C PHE A 49 -1.70 -2.24 0.19
N LEU A 50 -0.46 -2.18 0.70
CA LEU A 50 0.66 -2.93 0.15
C LEU A 50 0.44 -4.45 0.23
N THR A 51 -0.10 -4.94 1.35
CA THR A 51 -0.42 -6.36 1.54
C THR A 51 -1.46 -6.83 0.53
N VAL A 52 -2.53 -6.06 0.34
CA VAL A 52 -3.58 -6.36 -0.65
C VAL A 52 -3.02 -6.32 -2.06
N ALA A 53 -2.18 -5.31 -2.38
CA ALA A 53 -1.53 -5.20 -3.68
C ALA A 53 -0.66 -6.42 -3.97
N VAL A 54 0.27 -6.78 -3.09
CA VAL A 54 1.15 -7.94 -3.27
C VAL A 54 0.34 -9.24 -3.29
N GLY A 55 -0.56 -9.44 -2.32
CA GLY A 55 -1.29 -10.69 -2.16
C GLY A 55 -2.22 -11.03 -3.32
N LEU A 56 -2.87 -10.02 -3.91
CA LEU A 56 -3.82 -10.25 -5.01
C LEU A 56 -3.19 -10.13 -6.40
N ASN A 57 -2.13 -9.32 -6.57
CA ASN A 57 -1.46 -9.19 -7.88
C ASN A 57 -0.34 -10.21 -8.10
N MET A 58 0.20 -10.84 -7.05
CA MET A 58 1.26 -11.84 -7.23
C MET A 58 0.78 -13.16 -7.89
N PRO A 59 -0.37 -13.75 -7.53
CA PRO A 59 -0.79 -14.99 -8.18
C PRO A 59 -1.02 -14.88 -9.70
N PRO A 60 -1.66 -13.82 -10.24
CA PRO A 60 -1.73 -13.57 -11.69
C PRO A 60 -0.39 -13.62 -12.42
N ILE A 61 0.66 -13.06 -11.79
CA ILE A 61 2.03 -13.09 -12.33
C ILE A 61 2.51 -14.54 -12.43
N VAL A 62 2.33 -15.33 -11.37
CA VAL A 62 2.68 -16.76 -11.35
C VAL A 62 1.90 -17.55 -12.40
N PHE A 63 0.60 -17.28 -12.55
CA PHE A 63 -0.24 -17.95 -13.55
C PHE A 63 0.24 -17.68 -14.96
N SER A 64 0.60 -16.43 -15.30
CA SER A 64 1.19 -16.11 -16.59
C SER A 64 2.46 -16.93 -16.86
N PHE A 65 3.36 -17.05 -15.89
CA PHE A 65 4.56 -17.88 -16.04
C PHE A 65 4.27 -19.37 -16.21
N MET A 66 3.22 -19.89 -15.55
CA MET A 66 2.81 -21.29 -15.70
C MET A 66 2.29 -21.61 -17.11
N THR A 67 1.81 -20.61 -17.85
CA THR A 67 1.29 -20.79 -19.22
C THR A 67 2.36 -20.73 -20.32
N LEU A 68 3.61 -20.32 -20.01
CA LEU A 68 4.69 -20.19 -21.00
C LEU A 68 5.17 -21.53 -21.63
N GLY A 69 4.70 -22.67 -21.13
CA GLY A 69 5.10 -24.00 -21.63
C GLY A 69 3.99 -24.78 -22.32
N SER A 70 2.75 -24.28 -22.34
CA SER A 70 1.64 -24.97 -23.03
C SER A 70 1.67 -24.61 -24.50
N GLY A 71 1.94 -25.59 -25.38
CA GLY A 71 1.79 -25.43 -26.82
C GLY A 71 0.35 -25.07 -27.16
N GLN A 72 0.15 -23.84 -27.66
CA GLN A 72 -1.16 -23.30 -28.03
C GLN A 72 -1.24 -23.24 -29.55
N ASP A 73 -2.12 -24.05 -30.14
CA ASP A 73 -2.23 -24.21 -31.60
C ASP A 73 -3.37 -23.38 -32.22
N SER A 74 -4.26 -22.76 -31.42
CA SER A 74 -5.36 -21.94 -31.92
C SER A 74 -5.19 -20.44 -31.60
N ASP A 75 -5.68 -19.60 -32.51
CA ASP A 75 -5.61 -18.13 -32.41
C ASP A 75 -6.29 -17.59 -31.15
N GLU A 76 -7.40 -18.21 -30.72
CA GLU A 76 -8.14 -17.83 -29.51
C GLU A 76 -7.31 -18.08 -28.24
N CYS A 77 -6.60 -19.20 -28.18
CA CYS A 77 -5.73 -19.52 -27.05
C CYS A 77 -4.51 -18.61 -26.98
N ILE A 78 -3.94 -18.24 -28.14
CA ILE A 78 -2.87 -17.24 -28.23
C ILE A 78 -3.37 -15.89 -27.71
N SER A 79 -4.59 -15.47 -28.07
CA SER A 79 -5.18 -14.22 -27.59
C SER A 79 -5.38 -14.22 -26.08
N ALA A 80 -5.94 -15.29 -25.52
CA ALA A 80 -6.16 -15.44 -24.08
C ALA A 80 -4.83 -15.48 -23.30
N SER A 81 -3.83 -16.18 -23.82
CA SER A 81 -2.48 -16.23 -23.27
C SER A 81 -1.81 -14.86 -23.26
N HIS A 82 -1.90 -14.13 -24.39
CA HIS A 82 -1.38 -12.77 -24.49
C HIS A 82 -2.09 -11.82 -23.52
N TRP A 83 -3.39 -12.00 -23.32
CA TRP A 83 -4.15 -11.23 -22.33
C TRP A 83 -3.59 -11.42 -20.92
N LEU A 84 -3.34 -12.67 -20.53
CA LEU A 84 -2.79 -13.03 -19.21
C LEU A 84 -1.37 -12.46 -18.99
N HIS A 85 -0.54 -12.43 -20.03
CA HIS A 85 0.81 -11.86 -19.96
C HIS A 85 0.80 -10.35 -19.73
N ILE A 86 -0.08 -9.61 -20.43
CA ILE A 86 -0.26 -8.18 -20.18
C ILE A 86 -0.83 -7.95 -18.79
N ASP A 87 -1.78 -8.78 -18.35
CA ASP A 87 -2.35 -8.69 -17.00
C ASP A 87 -1.27 -8.87 -15.92
N ALA A 88 -0.36 -9.81 -16.09
CA ALA A 88 0.79 -10.00 -15.21
C ALA A 88 1.71 -8.77 -15.16
N MET A 89 1.96 -8.10 -16.29
CA MET A 89 2.76 -6.87 -16.33
C MET A 89 2.07 -5.73 -15.60
N LEU A 90 0.76 -5.57 -15.75
CA LEU A 90 -0.02 -4.57 -15.03
C LEU A 90 -0.06 -4.87 -13.52
N CYS A 91 -0.19 -6.14 -13.14
CA CYS A 91 -0.10 -6.61 -11.77
C CYS A 91 1.26 -6.25 -11.14
N LEU A 92 2.36 -6.43 -11.87
CA LEU A 92 3.69 -6.03 -11.42
C LEU A 92 3.77 -4.50 -11.22
N ILE A 93 3.25 -3.71 -12.16
CA ILE A 93 3.24 -2.25 -12.05
C ILE A 93 2.41 -1.81 -10.83
N ASN A 94 1.27 -2.46 -10.56
CA ASN A 94 0.46 -2.20 -9.37
C ASN A 94 1.21 -2.45 -8.06
N ILE A 95 1.97 -3.54 -7.98
CA ILE A 95 2.83 -3.86 -6.82
C ILE A 95 3.92 -2.79 -6.66
N LEU A 96 4.62 -2.44 -7.74
CA LEU A 96 5.70 -1.44 -7.72
C LEU A 96 5.18 -0.06 -7.32
N ALA A 97 3.99 0.32 -7.79
CA ALA A 97 3.35 1.56 -7.39
C ALA A 97 2.95 1.57 -5.92
N ALA A 98 2.38 0.47 -5.41
CA ALA A 98 2.05 0.35 -4.00
C ALA A 98 3.30 0.44 -3.10
N LEU A 99 4.41 -0.17 -3.52
CA LEU A 99 5.72 -0.04 -2.87
C LEU A 99 6.22 1.40 -2.91
N TYR A 100 6.17 2.04 -4.09
CA TYR A 100 6.59 3.43 -4.27
C TYR A 100 5.84 4.37 -3.34
N MET A 101 4.51 4.29 -3.29
CA MET A 101 3.69 5.11 -2.40
C MET A 101 4.04 4.86 -0.93
N SER A 102 4.20 3.59 -0.54
CA SER A 102 4.53 3.23 0.83
C SER A 102 5.88 3.80 1.26
N VAL A 103 6.90 3.72 0.39
CA VAL A 103 8.25 4.26 0.65
C VAL A 103 8.22 5.79 0.67
N LYS A 104 7.59 6.42 -0.32
CA LYS A 104 7.57 7.88 -0.44
C LYS A 104 6.83 8.56 0.71
N ILE A 105 5.77 7.94 1.22
CA ILE A 105 5.00 8.49 2.33
C ILE A 105 5.71 8.26 3.67
N THR A 106 6.45 7.14 3.81
CA THR A 106 7.19 6.83 5.05
C THR A 106 8.52 7.55 5.16
N HIS A 107 9.18 7.87 4.05
CA HIS A 107 10.40 8.66 4.06
C HIS A 107 10.07 10.14 4.27
N GLU A 108 10.23 10.60 5.52
CA GLU A 108 10.38 12.03 5.74
C GLU A 108 11.71 12.50 5.13
N PRO A 109 11.73 13.60 4.36
CA PRO A 109 12.98 14.18 3.92
C PRO A 109 13.80 14.53 5.17
N LYS A 110 15.00 13.95 5.26
CA LYS A 110 15.94 14.23 6.34
C LYS A 110 16.22 15.73 6.36
N PRO A 111 16.15 16.42 7.50
CA PRO A 111 16.31 17.87 7.57
C PRO A 111 17.71 18.38 7.17
N ASP A 112 18.66 17.50 6.89
CA ASP A 112 20.02 17.87 6.48
C ASP A 112 20.09 18.49 5.06
N ASP A 113 19.08 18.28 4.21
CA ASP A 113 18.97 18.94 2.89
C ASP A 113 18.18 20.27 2.93
N ALA A 114 17.58 20.62 4.08
CA ALA A 114 16.79 21.84 4.26
C ALA A 114 17.62 23.05 4.73
N ASN A 115 18.95 22.93 4.80
CA ASN A 115 19.83 24.05 5.17
C ASN A 115 20.14 25.00 4.01
N ARG A 116 19.27 25.05 2.98
CA ARG A 116 19.46 25.98 1.86
C ARG A 116 18.39 27.03 1.66
N ASP A 117 17.20 26.94 2.28
CA ASP A 117 16.27 28.08 2.34
C ASP A 117 15.23 27.94 3.47
N ASN A 118 15.45 28.68 4.56
CA ASN A 118 14.43 29.30 5.44
C ASN A 118 13.19 28.48 5.85
N SER A 119 13.36 27.24 6.33
CA SER A 119 12.33 26.56 7.12
C SER A 119 12.82 26.36 8.54
N ALA A 120 12.14 26.99 9.50
CA ALA A 120 12.51 27.02 10.92
C ALA A 120 12.84 25.60 11.46
N PRO A 121 13.91 25.46 12.25
CA PRO A 121 14.40 24.18 12.72
C PRO A 121 13.37 23.52 13.64
N PHE A 122 13.19 22.21 13.45
CA PHE A 122 12.59 21.32 14.43
C PHE A 122 13.48 21.28 15.67
N VAL A 123 13.22 22.19 16.63
CA VAL A 123 13.80 22.09 17.97
C VAL A 123 12.99 21.04 18.71
N LEU A 124 13.40 19.78 18.57
CA LEU A 124 13.10 18.78 19.59
C LEU A 124 13.86 19.26 20.83
N ALA A 125 13.18 20.02 21.69
CA ALA A 125 13.73 20.41 22.98
C ALA A 125 13.94 19.13 23.77
N SER A 126 15.13 18.53 23.64
CA SER A 126 15.63 17.56 24.60
C SER A 126 15.81 18.32 25.90
N VAL A 127 14.75 18.39 26.70
CA VAL A 127 14.86 18.76 28.10
C VAL A 127 15.69 17.64 28.72
N ASN A 128 16.96 17.94 28.99
CA ASN A 128 17.83 17.08 29.77
C ASN A 128 17.19 16.92 31.16
N ASP A 129 16.46 15.82 31.36
CA ASP A 129 16.02 15.37 32.67
C ASP A 129 17.23 14.78 33.41
N SER A 130 17.99 15.68 34.03
CA SER A 130 18.88 15.31 35.15
C SER A 130 18.08 15.42 36.44
N ALA A 131 17.76 14.25 37.01
CA ALA A 131 17.23 14.00 38.36
C ALA A 131 15.82 14.56 38.63
N THR A 132 14.88 13.80 39.18
CA THR A 132 14.99 13.17 40.50
C THR A 132 13.85 12.16 40.66
N LYS A 133 14.13 11.02 41.30
CA LYS A 133 13.10 10.09 41.81
C LYS A 133 12.11 10.82 42.71
N SER A 134 10.83 10.46 42.58
CA SER A 134 9.78 10.43 43.61
C SER A 134 8.58 11.35 43.34
N GLY A 135 7.39 10.74 43.42
CA GLY A 135 6.15 11.45 43.72
C GLY A 135 5.15 11.50 42.58
N HIS A 136 3.94 11.06 42.86
CA HIS A 136 2.76 11.12 41.99
C HIS A 136 2.42 12.58 41.63
N THR A 137 3.00 13.12 40.55
CA THR A 137 2.75 14.51 40.13
C THR A 137 1.51 14.57 39.25
N LYS A 138 0.49 15.30 39.70
CA LYS A 138 -0.68 15.66 38.88
C LYS A 138 -0.17 16.44 37.66
N LYS A 139 -0.26 15.85 36.44
CA LYS A 139 -0.01 16.56 35.16
C LYS A 139 -0.75 17.90 35.21
N THR A 140 -0.03 19.00 35.01
CA THR A 140 -0.62 20.33 35.08
C THR A 140 -1.53 20.55 33.86
N LEU A 141 -2.56 21.39 34.01
CA LEU A 141 -3.49 21.71 32.92
C LEU A 141 -2.74 22.24 31.67
N VAL A 142 -1.60 22.90 31.90
CA VAL A 142 -0.73 23.46 30.86
C VAL A 142 -0.05 22.34 30.06
N ASP A 143 0.44 21.28 30.70
CA ASP A 143 0.99 20.12 29.99
C ASP A 143 -0.06 19.47 29.08
N LYS A 144 -1.30 19.32 29.56
CA LYS A 144 -2.41 18.78 28.75
C LYS A 144 -2.80 19.69 27.58
N MET A 145 -2.65 21.01 27.72
CA MET A 145 -2.95 21.94 26.64
C MET A 145 -1.81 21.98 25.62
N MET A 146 -0.56 21.96 26.05
CA MET A 146 0.61 21.95 25.16
C MET A 146 0.68 20.64 24.37
N GLU A 147 0.38 19.49 25.00
CA GLU A 147 0.26 18.19 24.35
C GLU A 147 -0.83 18.21 23.25
N LYS A 148 -2.00 18.79 23.53
CA LYS A 148 -3.07 18.98 22.53
C LYS A 148 -2.68 19.93 21.40
N THR A 149 -2.03 21.05 21.69
CA THR A 149 -1.64 22.02 20.66
C THR A 149 -0.56 21.44 19.75
N LEU A 150 0.41 20.71 20.30
CA LEU A 150 1.47 20.05 19.54
C LEU A 150 0.92 18.94 18.61
N GLU A 151 -0.04 18.12 19.10
CA GLU A 151 -0.75 17.16 18.26
C GLU A 151 -1.51 17.84 17.11
N THR A 152 -2.13 18.99 17.38
CA THR A 152 -2.95 19.69 16.38
C THR A 152 -2.09 20.32 15.27
N ASP A 153 -0.92 20.85 15.60
CA ASP A 153 -0.03 21.52 14.64
C ASP A 153 0.73 20.52 13.74
N THR A 154 1.14 19.39 14.32
CA THR A 154 1.76 18.28 13.56
C THR A 154 0.77 17.68 12.57
N ARG A 155 -0.51 17.62 12.95
CA ARG A 155 -1.61 17.10 12.13
C ARG A 155 -1.91 17.96 10.91
N ALA A 156 -2.01 19.28 11.05
CA ALA A 156 -2.32 20.18 9.94
C ALA A 156 -1.25 20.12 8.83
N ARG A 157 0.02 19.90 9.22
CA ARG A 157 1.16 19.80 8.29
C ARG A 157 1.19 18.48 7.50
N SER A 158 0.69 17.38 8.08
CA SER A 158 0.64 16.07 7.43
C SER A 158 -0.33 16.03 6.24
N MET A 159 -1.49 16.68 6.36
CA MET A 159 -2.52 16.70 5.31
C MET A 159 -2.09 17.53 4.11
N GLY A 160 -1.37 18.65 4.34
CA GLY A 160 -0.77 19.45 3.28
C GLY A 160 0.19 18.62 2.43
N ARG A 161 1.06 17.82 3.07
CA ARG A 161 2.03 16.95 2.38
C ARG A 161 1.38 15.84 1.57
N VAL A 162 0.34 15.19 2.10
CA VAL A 162 -0.36 14.12 1.37
C VAL A 162 -1.06 14.69 0.13
N LYS A 163 -1.72 15.84 0.27
CA LYS A 163 -2.34 16.53 -0.86
C LYS A 163 -1.28 16.96 -1.87
N ASP A 164 -0.15 17.48 -1.42
CA ASP A 164 0.92 17.90 -2.31
C ASP A 164 1.49 16.71 -3.10
N ILE A 165 1.69 15.56 -2.45
CA ILE A 165 2.12 14.33 -3.11
C ILE A 165 1.04 13.84 -4.08
N LEU A 166 -0.22 13.70 -3.66
CA LEU A 166 -1.26 13.17 -4.55
C LEU A 166 -1.53 14.07 -5.77
N CYS A 167 -1.47 15.39 -5.60
CA CYS A 167 -1.84 16.34 -6.65
C CYS A 167 -0.69 16.77 -7.54
N TYR A 168 0.55 16.85 -7.01
CA TYR A 168 1.69 17.36 -7.76
C TYR A 168 2.74 16.31 -8.10
N ASP A 169 2.62 15.08 -7.59
CA ASP A 169 3.54 14.01 -7.98
C ASP A 169 3.14 13.41 -9.34
N PRO A 170 3.95 13.61 -10.39
CA PRO A 170 3.67 13.06 -11.71
C PRO A 170 3.61 11.52 -11.69
N LEU A 171 4.32 10.85 -10.78
CA LEU A 171 4.31 9.39 -10.71
C LEU A 171 2.98 8.84 -10.18
N ILE A 172 2.33 9.55 -9.25
CA ILE A 172 1.00 9.20 -8.77
C ILE A 172 -0.04 9.40 -9.89
N ALA A 173 0.07 10.49 -10.65
CA ALA A 173 -0.80 10.74 -11.81
C ALA A 173 -0.68 9.63 -12.86
N ILE A 174 0.55 9.20 -13.19
CA ILE A 174 0.80 8.07 -14.10
C ILE A 174 0.16 6.79 -13.54
N TYR A 175 0.31 6.53 -12.24
CA TYR A 175 -0.31 5.36 -11.63
C TYR A 175 -1.84 5.36 -11.72
N ILE A 176 -2.49 6.51 -11.53
CA ILE A 176 -3.96 6.60 -11.70
C ILE A 176 -4.37 6.22 -13.12
N LEU A 177 -3.61 6.65 -14.13
CA LEU A 177 -3.86 6.26 -15.52
C LEU A 177 -3.67 4.75 -15.73
N VAL A 178 -2.63 4.16 -15.14
CA VAL A 178 -2.40 2.70 -15.16
C VAL A 178 -3.55 1.97 -14.47
N ALA A 179 -4.04 2.45 -13.34
CA ALA A 179 -5.16 1.85 -12.62
C ALA A 179 -6.46 1.89 -13.45
N ILE A 180 -6.73 2.99 -14.15
CA ILE A 180 -7.87 3.10 -15.08
C ILE A 180 -7.71 2.11 -16.23
N PHE A 181 -6.52 2.07 -16.84
CA PHE A 181 -6.22 1.12 -17.90
C PHE A 181 -6.40 -0.32 -17.43
N TYR A 182 -5.93 -0.65 -16.22
CA TYR A 182 -6.10 -1.96 -15.60
C TYR A 182 -7.56 -2.33 -15.39
N MET A 183 -8.41 -1.40 -14.93
CA MET A 183 -9.85 -1.65 -14.81
C MET A 183 -10.50 -1.97 -16.17
N VAL A 184 -10.14 -1.23 -17.23
CA VAL A 184 -10.60 -1.52 -18.59
C VAL A 184 -10.08 -2.87 -19.07
N TRP A 185 -8.79 -3.16 -18.82
CA TRP A 185 -8.15 -4.42 -19.19
C TRP A 185 -8.84 -5.64 -18.56
N GLN A 186 -9.17 -5.54 -17.28
CA GLN A 186 -9.91 -6.55 -16.52
C GLN A 186 -11.32 -6.79 -17.11
N SER A 187 -12.00 -5.72 -17.55
CA SER A 187 -13.30 -5.87 -18.22
C SER A 187 -13.20 -6.59 -19.58
N MET A 188 -12.12 -6.36 -20.34
CA MET A 188 -11.86 -7.05 -21.60
C MET A 188 -11.56 -8.54 -21.39
N GLY A 189 -10.91 -8.90 -20.27
CA GLY A 189 -10.58 -10.29 -19.96
C GLY A 189 -11.79 -11.19 -19.76
N VAL A 190 -12.94 -10.65 -19.36
CA VAL A 190 -14.18 -11.43 -19.24
C VAL A 190 -14.59 -12.03 -20.59
N ALA A 191 -14.42 -11.29 -21.69
CA ALA A 191 -14.69 -11.81 -23.03
C ALA A 191 -13.68 -12.91 -23.41
N GLN A 192 -12.41 -12.72 -23.06
CA GLN A 192 -11.34 -13.70 -23.32
C GLN A 192 -11.55 -15.00 -22.54
N GLY A 193 -12.12 -14.95 -21.34
CA GLY A 193 -12.44 -16.15 -20.55
C GLY A 193 -13.48 -17.05 -21.18
N ILE A 194 -14.38 -16.50 -21.99
CA ILE A 194 -15.36 -17.29 -22.73
C ILE A 194 -14.70 -17.96 -23.95
N SER A 195 -13.77 -17.25 -24.60
CA SER A 195 -13.03 -17.75 -25.77
C SER A 195 -11.92 -18.74 -25.44
N ALA A 196 -11.49 -18.83 -24.18
CA ALA A 196 -10.42 -19.74 -23.74
C ALA A 196 -10.89 -21.19 -23.49
N ASP A 197 -12.17 -21.49 -23.72
CA ASP A 197 -12.70 -22.84 -23.50
C ASP A 197 -12.03 -23.85 -24.44
N GLY A 198 -11.52 -24.95 -23.89
CA GLY A 198 -10.81 -25.99 -24.64
C GLY A 198 -9.34 -25.71 -24.96
N CYS A 199 -8.75 -24.61 -24.50
CA CYS A 199 -7.33 -24.28 -24.74
C CYS A 199 -6.31 -25.23 -24.08
N GLY A 200 -6.75 -26.14 -23.22
CA GLY A 200 -5.87 -27.06 -22.51
C GLY A 200 -4.94 -26.36 -21.52
N GLY A 201 -4.10 -27.14 -20.83
CA GLY A 201 -3.08 -26.60 -19.91
C GLY A 201 -3.61 -25.83 -18.68
N GLY A 202 -4.92 -25.83 -18.44
CA GLY A 202 -5.57 -25.08 -17.37
C GLY A 202 -5.65 -23.57 -17.62
N LEU A 203 -5.48 -23.11 -18.86
CA LEU A 203 -5.50 -21.68 -19.22
C LEU A 203 -6.82 -21.00 -18.81
N ASP A 204 -7.94 -21.66 -19.04
CA ASP A 204 -9.29 -21.22 -18.65
C ASP A 204 -9.39 -20.98 -17.13
N HIS A 205 -8.89 -21.94 -16.35
CA HIS A 205 -8.87 -21.86 -14.90
C HIS A 205 -7.97 -20.72 -14.40
N PHE A 206 -6.77 -20.59 -14.96
CA PHE A 206 -5.84 -19.52 -14.61
C PHE A 206 -6.38 -18.14 -14.96
N LEU A 207 -7.03 -18.00 -16.12
CA LEU A 207 -7.60 -16.74 -16.56
C LEU A 207 -8.81 -16.34 -15.71
N SER A 208 -9.69 -17.29 -15.38
CA SER A 208 -10.80 -17.07 -14.44
C SER A 208 -10.31 -16.63 -13.06
N LEU A 209 -9.29 -17.31 -12.53
CA LEU A 209 -8.71 -16.98 -11.23
C LEU A 209 -8.01 -15.60 -11.25
N SER A 210 -7.32 -15.26 -12.34
CA SER A 210 -6.71 -13.94 -12.54
C SER A 210 -7.77 -12.84 -12.52
N LEU A 211 -8.89 -13.02 -13.23
CA LEU A 211 -10.01 -12.09 -13.24
C LEU A 211 -10.63 -11.90 -11.85
N MET A 212 -10.84 -12.98 -11.10
CA MET A 212 -11.39 -12.90 -9.75
C MET A 212 -10.45 -12.14 -8.81
N LEU A 213 -9.15 -12.39 -8.90
CA LEU A 213 -8.13 -11.70 -8.09
C LEU A 213 -7.99 -10.23 -8.49
N GLY A 214 -8.00 -9.91 -9.79
CA GLY A 214 -7.95 -8.55 -10.29
C GLY A 214 -9.17 -7.72 -9.87
N ALA A 215 -10.38 -8.27 -10.00
CA ALA A 215 -11.61 -7.64 -9.52
C ALA A 215 -11.58 -7.44 -7.99
N SER A 216 -11.11 -8.44 -7.24
CA SER A 216 -10.93 -8.33 -5.79
C SER A 216 -9.92 -7.25 -5.43
N TYR A 217 -8.82 -7.12 -6.18
CA TYR A 217 -7.83 -6.08 -5.99
C TYR A 217 -8.39 -4.68 -6.26
N ILE A 218 -9.19 -4.49 -7.30
CA ILE A 218 -9.84 -3.19 -7.56
C ILE A 218 -10.70 -2.77 -6.36
N MET A 219 -11.52 -3.69 -5.83
CA MET A 219 -12.43 -3.41 -4.72
C MET A 219 -11.67 -3.23 -3.39
N MET A 220 -10.87 -4.21 -3.00
CA MET A 220 -10.14 -4.20 -1.72
C MET A 220 -8.99 -3.20 -1.73
N GLY A 221 -8.28 -3.06 -2.85
CA GLY A 221 -7.19 -2.11 -3.03
C GLY A 221 -7.69 -0.67 -2.93
N GLY A 222 -8.78 -0.33 -3.62
CA GLY A 222 -9.41 0.98 -3.51
C GLY A 222 -9.88 1.28 -2.07
N MET A 223 -10.52 0.30 -1.41
CA MET A 223 -10.99 0.45 -0.04
C MET A 223 -9.83 0.63 0.96
N THR A 224 -8.82 -0.23 0.90
CA THR A 224 -7.66 -0.16 1.80
C THR A 224 -6.82 1.10 1.57
N PHE A 225 -6.68 1.53 0.31
CA PHE A 225 -6.04 2.81 -0.02
C PHE A 225 -6.82 3.99 0.58
N ALA A 226 -8.14 4.04 0.38
CA ALA A 226 -8.99 5.08 0.95
C ALA A 226 -8.94 5.09 2.49
N CYS A 227 -8.98 3.92 3.13
CA CYS A 227 -8.81 3.80 4.58
C CYS A 227 -7.44 4.30 5.04
N SER A 228 -6.36 3.99 4.30
CA SER A 228 -4.99 4.44 4.61
C SER A 228 -4.90 5.97 4.53
N LEU A 229 -5.50 6.58 3.51
CA LEU A 229 -5.59 8.04 3.39
C LEU A 229 -6.43 8.66 4.51
N CYS A 230 -7.55 8.06 4.89
CA CYS A 230 -8.36 8.54 6.02
C CYS A 230 -7.60 8.48 7.35
N CYS A 231 -6.74 7.47 7.54
CA CYS A 231 -5.89 7.35 8.73
C CYS A 231 -4.80 8.43 8.77
N LEU A 232 -4.26 8.83 7.62
CA LEU A 232 -3.29 9.94 7.53
C LEU A 232 -3.90 11.32 7.79
N VAL A 233 -5.17 11.52 7.48
CA VAL A 233 -5.87 12.81 7.67
C VAL A 233 -6.25 13.04 9.14
N ARG A 234 -6.16 11.99 9.98
CA ARG A 234 -6.52 12.07 11.40
C ARG A 234 -5.33 12.43 12.27
#